data_AF-A0A2E7USU4-F1
#
_entry.id   AF-A0A2E7USU4-F1
#
_cell.length_a   1.000
_cell.length_b   1.000
_cell.length_c   1.000
_cell.angle_alpha   90.00
_cell.angle_beta   90.00
_cell.angle_gamma   90.00
#
_symmetry.space_group_name_H-M   'P 1'
#
loop_
_entity.id
_entity.type
_entity.pdbx_description
1 polymer ?
#
loop_
_entity_poly.entity_id
_entity_poly.type
_entity_poly.pdbx_seq_one_letter_code
_entity_poly.pdbx_strand_id
1 'polypeptide(L)'
;MRRILPVVLLGFLSGCEDTLSAQPFVSDRQFRAALPSAERHTLDVIDASDGYLGMAPPVPGTWPDLVQLSLDVGGDLNGITLACLELVESAAATEPSYRSETSREWGPFEGTDRVTYSVEVERRSDTYTWDLRSSAAGANTLERACAGEHLSGAVALADGTGTLDISLEAWPTLDGAVGNLYTEYDLTDGQQFRIEIDGLGGPNQRAEDGRYFFRHRPGGAGDFQYRTTILLDGEYEGLLEVRTRWQSDRRGRSDAVVWIESSARRFSFSQCFTEDDRFAWRWTDFQDGGSYGDAAQCVHETAAAVDEI
;
A
#
# COMPACT_ATOMS: atom_id res chain seq x y z
N MET A 1 70.15 27.12 -13.59
CA MET A 1 69.19 27.14 -12.46
C MET A 1 69.06 25.69 -11.98
N ARG A 2 69.76 25.21 -10.93
CA ARG A 2 69.43 25.31 -9.49
C ARG A 2 67.89 25.23 -9.31
N ARG A 3 67.27 24.20 -8.71
CA ARG A 3 67.69 23.35 -7.58
C ARG A 3 66.73 22.13 -7.38
N ILE A 4 67.34 21.00 -6.96
CA ILE A 4 66.91 20.00 -5.95
C ILE A 4 65.88 18.91 -6.33
N LEU A 5 66.40 17.70 -6.55
CA LEU A 5 65.90 16.39 -6.03
C LEU A 5 66.53 16.18 -4.62
N PRO A 6 66.13 15.24 -3.69
CA PRO A 6 65.16 14.13 -3.81
C PRO A 6 64.46 13.66 -2.47
N VAL A 7 63.85 12.45 -2.51
CA VAL A 7 63.73 11.42 -1.42
C VAL A 7 62.58 11.50 -0.37
N VAL A 8 61.67 10.51 -0.51
CA VAL A 8 61.13 9.54 0.47
C VAL A 8 60.56 10.03 1.81
N LEU A 9 59.28 9.72 2.04
CA LEU A 9 58.84 9.05 3.27
C LEU A 9 57.58 8.21 3.01
N LEU A 10 57.76 6.89 2.99
CA LEU A 10 56.73 5.92 3.34
C LEU A 10 56.23 6.25 4.74
N GLY A 11 54.93 6.50 4.88
CA GLY A 11 54.21 6.42 6.14
C GLY A 11 53.09 5.42 5.97
N PHE A 12 53.32 4.20 6.44
CA PHE A 12 52.28 3.20 6.69
C PHE A 12 51.21 3.81 7.61
N LEU A 13 49.97 3.92 7.10
CA LEU A 13 48.78 3.82 7.93
C LEU A 13 48.10 2.49 7.59
N SER A 14 48.76 1.43 8.03
CA SER A 14 48.13 0.17 8.40
C SER A 14 47.54 0.35 9.81
N GLY A 15 46.22 0.26 9.95
CA GLY A 15 45.49 0.26 11.22
C GLY A 15 44.14 0.98 11.07
N CYS A 16 42.97 0.34 11.08
CA CYS A 16 42.62 -1.06 11.32
C CYS A 16 41.90 -1.60 10.09
N GLU A 17 42.42 -2.69 9.52
CA GLU A 17 41.55 -3.66 8.88
C GLU A 17 40.60 -4.18 9.96
N ASP A 18 39.30 -3.89 9.86
CA ASP A 18 38.29 -4.73 10.51
C ASP A 18 38.19 -6.04 9.71
N THR A 19 39.20 -6.88 9.92
CA THR A 19 39.37 -8.25 9.39
C THR A 19 38.38 -9.23 10.04
N LEU A 20 37.10 -8.89 10.13
CA LEU A 20 36.04 -9.79 10.59
C LEU A 20 34.82 -9.92 9.66
N SER A 21 34.83 -9.42 8.42
CA SER A 21 33.75 -9.75 7.45
C SER A 21 34.16 -9.93 5.99
N ALA A 22 35.42 -10.27 5.71
CA ALA A 22 35.89 -10.57 4.35
C ALA A 22 35.48 -11.98 3.82
N GLN A 23 34.34 -12.52 4.26
CA GLN A 23 33.64 -13.54 3.46
C GLN A 23 32.75 -12.80 2.46
N PRO A 24 32.59 -13.30 1.21
CA PRO A 24 31.62 -12.72 0.27
C PRO A 24 30.22 -13.13 0.73
N PHE A 25 29.78 -12.59 1.86
CA PHE A 25 28.40 -12.69 2.28
C PHE A 25 27.53 -12.06 1.20
N VAL A 26 26.30 -12.55 1.13
CA VAL A 26 25.19 -11.86 0.46
C VAL A 26 25.28 -10.39 0.81
N SER A 27 25.50 -9.55 -0.20
CA SER A 27 25.82 -8.14 0.05
C SER A 27 24.64 -7.43 0.69
N ASP A 28 24.88 -6.38 1.48
CA ASP A 28 23.83 -5.53 2.05
C ASP A 28 22.87 -5.04 0.94
N ARG A 29 23.40 -4.82 -0.27
CA ARG A 29 22.64 -4.49 -1.47
C ARG A 29 21.58 -5.53 -1.84
N GLN A 30 21.86 -6.82 -1.69
CA GLN A 30 20.90 -7.88 -2.00
C GLN A 30 19.77 -7.95 -0.98
N PHE A 31 20.07 -7.76 0.32
CA PHE A 31 19.01 -7.64 1.34
C PHE A 31 18.12 -6.44 1.06
N ARG A 32 18.72 -5.26 0.78
CA ARG A 32 17.98 -4.05 0.43
C ARG A 32 17.13 -4.21 -0.82
N ALA A 33 17.68 -4.85 -1.85
CA ALA A 33 16.98 -5.03 -3.14
C ALA A 33 15.84 -6.06 -3.09
N ALA A 34 15.74 -6.85 -2.02
CA ALA A 34 14.64 -7.79 -1.80
C ALA A 34 13.58 -7.27 -0.82
N LEU A 35 13.81 -6.11 -0.19
CA LEU A 35 12.79 -5.52 0.68
C LEU A 35 11.64 -4.95 -0.14
N PRO A 36 10.39 -5.05 0.35
CA PRO A 36 9.27 -4.36 -0.26
C PRO A 36 9.54 -2.86 -0.25
N SER A 37 9.13 -2.18 -1.33
CA SER A 37 9.32 -0.75 -1.49
C SER A 37 7.98 -0.03 -1.56
N ALA A 38 7.94 1.20 -1.05
CA ALA A 38 6.77 2.07 -1.05
C ALA A 38 6.25 2.26 -2.48
N GLU A 39 7.14 2.63 -3.41
CA GLU A 39 6.84 2.81 -4.84
C GLU A 39 6.10 1.61 -5.45
N ARG A 40 6.49 0.38 -5.09
CA ARG A 40 5.93 -0.84 -5.69
C ARG A 40 4.62 -1.28 -5.05
N HIS A 41 4.33 -0.82 -3.85
CA HIS A 41 3.13 -1.17 -3.09
C HIS A 41 2.08 -0.05 -3.10
N THR A 42 2.37 1.10 -3.69
CA THR A 42 1.36 2.14 -3.94
C THR A 42 0.28 1.62 -4.89
N LEU A 43 -0.96 1.61 -4.42
CA LEU A 43 -2.17 1.43 -5.21
C LEU A 43 -2.36 2.64 -6.12
N ASP A 44 -2.07 2.47 -7.39
CA ASP A 44 -2.29 3.49 -8.40
C ASP A 44 -3.71 3.40 -8.98
N VAL A 45 -4.71 3.73 -8.16
CA VAL A 45 -6.11 3.71 -8.58
C VAL A 45 -6.34 4.86 -9.57
N ILE A 46 -6.51 4.52 -10.86
CA ILE A 46 -6.81 5.49 -11.93
C ILE A 46 -5.76 6.63 -12.00
N ASP A 47 -4.46 6.31 -11.94
CA ASP A 47 -3.31 7.23 -12.16
C ASP A 47 -3.60 8.67 -11.76
N ALA A 48 -3.85 8.94 -10.49
CA ALA A 48 -4.45 10.18 -10.01
C ALA A 48 -3.52 11.40 -10.18
N SER A 49 -3.18 11.79 -11.42
CA SER A 49 -2.68 13.11 -11.74
C SER A 49 -3.68 14.14 -11.21
N ASP A 50 -3.18 15.14 -10.48
CA ASP A 50 -3.86 16.23 -9.74
C ASP A 50 -5.12 16.87 -10.37
N GLY A 51 -5.44 16.59 -11.64
CA GLY A 51 -6.59 17.13 -12.37
C GLY A 51 -7.96 16.66 -11.88
N TYR A 52 -8.04 15.54 -11.16
CA TYR A 52 -9.32 14.98 -10.70
C TYR A 52 -9.83 15.59 -9.38
N LEU A 53 -8.95 16.17 -8.56
CA LEU A 53 -9.30 16.79 -7.26
C LEU A 53 -9.98 18.16 -7.39
N GLY A 54 -10.09 18.70 -8.61
CA GLY A 54 -10.61 20.05 -8.87
C GLY A 54 -12.06 20.11 -9.37
N MET A 55 -12.71 18.98 -9.68
CA MET A 55 -14.10 19.00 -10.12
C MET A 55 -15.03 19.02 -8.90
N ALA A 56 -15.74 20.13 -8.71
CA ALA A 56 -16.72 20.25 -7.65
C ALA A 56 -17.71 19.05 -7.71
N PRO A 57 -17.93 18.35 -6.59
CA PRO A 57 -18.90 17.26 -6.58
C PRO A 57 -20.25 17.78 -7.07
N PRO A 58 -21.02 17.00 -7.86
CA PRO A 58 -22.37 17.38 -8.22
C PRO A 58 -23.17 17.66 -6.94
N VAL A 59 -24.08 18.61 -7.06
CA VAL A 59 -24.93 19.13 -5.99
C VAL A 59 -25.46 17.99 -5.10
N PRO A 60 -25.40 18.11 -3.76
CA PRO A 60 -25.88 17.09 -2.83
C PRO A 60 -27.29 16.60 -3.18
N GLY A 61 -27.49 15.27 -3.22
CA GLY A 61 -28.83 14.70 -3.03
C GLY A 61 -29.32 13.57 -3.94
N THR A 62 -28.55 12.99 -4.87
CA THR A 62 -29.03 11.77 -5.56
C THR A 62 -28.00 10.67 -5.79
N TRP A 63 -26.82 10.90 -6.40
CA TRP A 63 -25.93 9.80 -6.84
C TRP A 63 -24.50 9.89 -6.28
N PRO A 64 -23.91 8.79 -5.78
CA PRO A 64 -22.51 8.78 -5.34
C PRO A 64 -21.54 8.94 -6.51
N ASP A 65 -20.38 9.55 -6.25
CA ASP A 65 -19.21 9.53 -7.16
C ASP A 65 -18.37 8.30 -6.82
N LEU A 66 -18.60 7.20 -7.55
CA LEU A 66 -17.94 5.93 -7.31
C LEU A 66 -16.45 5.96 -7.66
N VAL A 67 -16.07 6.82 -8.60
CA VAL A 67 -14.66 7.02 -8.97
C VAL A 67 -13.93 7.72 -7.84
N GLN A 68 -14.48 8.82 -7.30
CA GLN A 68 -13.89 9.48 -6.14
C GLN A 68 -13.81 8.54 -4.94
N LEU A 69 -14.86 7.77 -4.66
CA LEU A 69 -14.83 6.80 -3.57
C LEU A 69 -13.72 5.77 -3.74
N SER A 70 -13.48 5.29 -4.96
CA SER A 70 -12.37 4.35 -5.25
C SER A 70 -11.00 5.00 -5.07
N LEU A 71 -10.87 6.27 -5.44
CA LEU A 71 -9.64 7.06 -5.25
C LEU A 71 -9.35 7.28 -3.76
N ASP A 72 -10.37 7.67 -2.99
CA ASP A 72 -10.25 7.92 -1.55
C ASP A 72 -9.84 6.64 -0.81
N VAL A 73 -10.54 5.53 -1.06
CA VAL A 73 -10.22 4.22 -0.46
C VAL A 73 -8.80 3.76 -0.84
N GLY A 74 -8.41 3.92 -2.12
CA GLY A 74 -7.05 3.61 -2.55
C GLY A 74 -5.99 4.48 -1.85
N GLY A 75 -6.27 5.77 -1.68
CA GLY A 75 -5.42 6.72 -0.98
C GLY A 75 -5.26 6.39 0.51
N ASP A 76 -6.33 6.00 1.19
CA ASP A 76 -6.30 5.62 2.61
C ASP A 76 -5.48 4.34 2.83
N LEU A 77 -5.67 3.32 1.98
CA LEU A 77 -4.86 2.09 2.00
C LEU A 77 -3.38 2.37 1.74
N ASN A 78 -3.08 3.30 0.83
CA ASN A 78 -1.72 3.76 0.58
C ASN A 78 -1.12 4.44 1.80
N GLY A 79 -1.85 5.32 2.50
CA GLY A 79 -1.33 6.04 3.66
C GLY A 79 -0.75 5.11 4.73
N ILE A 80 -1.45 4.03 5.06
CA ILE A 80 -1.02 3.04 6.07
C ILE A 80 0.18 2.22 5.57
N THR A 81 0.06 1.71 4.34
CA THR A 81 1.10 0.85 3.73
C THR A 81 2.41 1.60 3.52
N LEU A 82 2.34 2.82 2.99
CA LEU A 82 3.52 3.62 2.66
C LEU A 82 4.25 4.10 3.91
N ALA A 83 3.54 4.49 4.97
CA ALA A 83 4.17 4.87 6.24
C ALA A 83 5.08 3.76 6.79
N CYS A 84 4.63 2.51 6.67
CA CYS A 84 5.41 1.34 7.05
C CYS A 84 6.63 1.14 6.16
N LEU A 85 6.43 1.10 4.84
CA LEU A 85 7.48 0.76 3.88
C LEU A 85 8.55 1.86 3.75
N GLU A 86 8.16 3.13 3.80
CA GLU A 86 9.10 4.26 3.80
C GLU A 86 10.04 4.21 5.01
N LEU A 87 9.55 3.75 6.17
CA LEU A 87 10.40 3.60 7.36
C LEU A 87 11.39 2.45 7.21
N VAL A 88 10.96 1.32 6.63
CA VAL A 88 11.84 0.19 6.29
C VAL A 88 12.91 0.63 5.29
N GLU A 89 12.54 1.35 4.24
CA GLU A 89 13.46 1.89 3.23
C GLU A 89 14.46 2.88 3.85
N SER A 90 13.98 3.80 4.69
CA SER A 90 14.81 4.78 5.37
C SER A 90 15.84 4.12 6.29
N ALA A 91 15.41 3.12 7.08
CA ALA A 91 16.32 2.32 7.89
C ALA A 91 17.36 1.60 7.00
N ALA A 92 16.90 0.92 5.96
CA ALA A 92 17.71 0.15 5.04
C ALA A 92 18.69 1.01 4.21
N ALA A 93 18.47 2.32 4.08
CA ALA A 93 19.40 3.25 3.44
C ALA A 93 20.70 3.41 4.24
N THR A 94 20.67 3.18 5.55
CA THR A 94 21.84 3.27 6.44
C THR A 94 22.59 1.94 6.58
N GLU A 95 23.79 1.96 7.18
CA GLU A 95 24.51 0.73 7.48
C GLU A 95 23.82 -0.05 8.61
N PRO A 96 23.63 -1.37 8.46
CA PRO A 96 23.05 -2.20 9.51
C PRO A 96 23.95 -2.24 10.74
N SER A 97 23.33 -2.25 11.92
CA SER A 97 23.99 -2.40 13.23
C SER A 97 24.50 -3.82 13.45
N TYR A 98 23.85 -4.81 12.83
CA TYR A 98 24.24 -6.22 12.87
C TYR A 98 24.25 -6.87 11.49
N ARG A 99 25.23 -7.74 11.27
CA ARG A 99 25.38 -8.52 10.03
C ARG A 99 25.70 -9.97 10.34
N SER A 100 25.01 -10.89 9.68
CA SER A 100 25.37 -12.30 9.60
C SER A 100 25.35 -12.78 8.14
N GLU A 101 25.58 -14.07 7.89
CA GLU A 101 25.42 -14.62 6.54
C GLU A 101 23.97 -14.51 6.03
N THR A 102 23.00 -14.69 6.93
CA THR A 102 21.58 -14.82 6.60
C THR A 102 20.71 -13.71 7.15
N SER A 103 21.26 -12.74 7.90
CA SER A 103 20.45 -11.67 8.49
C SER A 103 21.12 -10.32 8.51
N ARG A 104 20.28 -9.28 8.57
CA ARG A 104 20.63 -7.88 8.77
C ARG A 104 19.69 -7.26 9.78
N GLU A 105 20.23 -6.42 10.65
CA GLU A 105 19.45 -5.62 11.58
C GLU A 105 19.86 -4.15 11.45
N TRP A 106 18.87 -3.27 11.42
CA TRP A 106 19.04 -1.82 11.49
C TRP A 106 18.39 -1.32 12.76
N GLY A 107 19.21 -0.82 13.68
CA GLY A 107 18.76 -0.26 14.94
C GLY A 107 19.22 -1.03 16.17
N PRO A 108 18.61 -0.76 17.34
CA PRO A 108 17.55 0.22 17.53
C PRO A 108 18.01 1.66 17.20
N PHE A 109 17.13 2.46 16.59
CA PHE A 109 17.36 3.88 16.31
C PHE A 109 16.16 4.72 16.74
N GLU A 110 16.40 5.96 17.16
CA GLU A 110 15.33 6.90 17.51
C GLU A 110 14.83 7.62 16.25
N GLY A 111 13.52 7.57 16.03
CA GLY A 111 12.82 8.34 15.01
C GLY A 111 12.19 9.62 15.56
N THR A 112 11.18 10.13 14.86
CA THR A 112 10.37 11.25 15.34
C THR A 112 9.61 10.91 16.62
N ASP A 113 9.25 11.93 17.39
CA ASP A 113 8.49 11.81 18.64
C ASP A 113 9.08 10.86 19.69
N ARG A 114 10.41 10.63 19.61
CA ARG A 114 11.15 9.71 20.49
C ARG A 114 10.63 8.27 20.44
N VAL A 115 10.07 7.85 19.30
CA VAL A 115 9.78 6.45 19.04
C VAL A 115 11.05 5.74 18.64
N THR A 116 11.31 4.60 19.26
CA THR A 116 12.45 3.74 18.90
C THR A 116 11.99 2.71 17.88
N TYR A 117 12.77 2.49 16.84
CA TYR A 117 12.49 1.51 15.80
C TYR A 117 13.66 0.53 15.64
N SER A 118 13.37 -0.69 15.20
CA SER A 118 14.35 -1.65 14.68
C SER A 118 13.78 -2.37 13.48
N VAL A 119 14.60 -2.63 12.47
CA VAL A 119 14.24 -3.41 11.28
C VAL A 119 15.14 -4.63 11.23
N GLU A 120 14.55 -5.81 11.29
CA GLU A 120 15.23 -7.09 11.16
C GLU A 120 14.87 -7.72 9.81
N VAL A 121 15.85 -8.28 9.11
CA VAL A 121 15.65 -9.01 7.85
C VAL A 121 16.42 -10.31 7.89
N GLU A 122 15.75 -11.42 7.66
CA GLU A 122 16.36 -12.74 7.52
C GLU A 122 16.14 -13.28 6.10
N ARG A 123 17.14 -13.97 5.58
CA ARG A 123 17.11 -14.64 4.28
C ARG A 123 17.12 -16.15 4.47
N ARG A 124 16.20 -16.84 3.81
CA ARG A 124 16.10 -18.30 3.71
C ARG A 124 15.97 -18.69 2.24
N SER A 125 17.08 -19.10 1.62
CA SER A 125 17.14 -19.35 0.17
C SER A 125 16.77 -18.09 -0.64
N ASP A 126 15.61 -18.08 -1.30
CA ASP A 126 15.11 -16.97 -2.12
C ASP A 126 14.00 -16.19 -1.41
N THR A 127 13.71 -16.56 -0.16
CA THR A 127 12.72 -15.94 0.70
C THR A 127 13.40 -14.99 1.68
N TYR A 128 12.79 -13.82 1.90
CA TYR A 128 13.21 -12.81 2.85
C TYR A 128 12.06 -12.53 3.82
N THR A 129 12.28 -12.75 5.11
CA THR A 129 11.34 -12.31 6.15
C THR A 129 11.86 -11.02 6.74
N TRP A 130 10.97 -10.06 6.98
CA TRP A 130 11.34 -8.77 7.54
C TRP A 130 10.36 -8.35 8.63
N ASP A 131 10.84 -7.64 9.64
CA ASP A 131 10.10 -7.27 10.84
C ASP A 131 10.54 -5.86 11.27
N LEU A 132 9.64 -4.89 11.10
CA LEU A 132 9.75 -3.56 11.65
C LEU A 132 9.07 -3.55 13.02
N ARG A 133 9.87 -3.30 14.06
CA ARG A 133 9.39 -3.17 15.43
C ARG A 133 9.52 -1.73 15.92
N SER A 134 8.59 -1.30 16.76
CA SER A 134 8.58 0.04 17.34
C SER A 134 8.29 0.03 18.84
N SER A 135 8.67 1.09 19.54
CA SER A 135 8.30 1.30 20.94
C SER A 135 8.25 2.78 21.28
N ALA A 136 7.26 3.18 22.08
CA ALA A 136 7.17 4.52 22.62
C ALA A 136 8.37 4.87 23.51
N ALA A 137 8.64 6.16 23.69
CA ALA A 137 9.70 6.64 24.57
C ALA A 137 9.55 6.09 26.00
N GLY A 138 10.59 5.43 26.50
CA GLY A 138 10.62 4.85 27.84
C GLY A 138 9.92 3.49 28.00
N ALA A 139 9.40 2.91 26.91
CA ALA A 139 9.00 1.51 26.89
C ALA A 139 10.23 0.58 26.90
N ASN A 140 10.07 -0.62 27.46
CA ASN A 140 11.18 -1.60 27.60
C ASN A 140 11.17 -2.68 26.51
N THR A 141 10.17 -2.68 25.63
CA THR A 141 9.93 -3.73 24.63
C THR A 141 9.54 -3.10 23.30
N LEU A 142 10.14 -3.59 22.22
CA LEU A 142 9.75 -3.29 20.85
C LEU A 142 8.64 -4.24 20.42
N GLU A 143 7.54 -3.68 19.93
CA GLU A 143 6.37 -4.41 19.41
C GLU A 143 6.41 -4.41 17.89
N ARG A 144 5.87 -5.46 17.27
CA ARG A 144 5.84 -5.59 15.81
C ARG A 144 4.83 -4.61 15.23
N ALA A 145 5.34 -3.59 14.55
CA ALA A 145 4.53 -2.58 13.87
C ALA A 145 4.18 -3.02 12.45
N CYS A 146 5.14 -3.62 11.74
CA CYS A 146 4.90 -4.31 10.49
C CYS A 146 5.82 -5.51 10.32
N ALA A 147 5.37 -6.50 9.56
CA ALA A 147 6.24 -7.58 9.11
C ALA A 147 5.79 -8.11 7.77
N GLY A 148 6.62 -8.94 7.16
CA GLY A 148 6.22 -9.63 5.95
C GLY A 148 7.20 -10.72 5.55
N GLU A 149 6.77 -11.48 4.56
CA GLU A 149 7.61 -12.45 3.86
C GLU A 149 7.64 -12.09 2.37
N HIS A 150 8.79 -12.22 1.73
CA HIS A 150 8.99 -11.91 0.33
C HIS A 150 9.77 -13.04 -0.36
N LEU A 151 9.11 -13.75 -1.26
CA LEU A 151 9.76 -14.65 -2.20
C LEU A 151 10.24 -13.84 -3.40
N SER A 152 11.56 -13.76 -3.55
CA SER A 152 12.18 -12.93 -4.57
C SER A 152 11.88 -13.35 -6.01
N GLY A 153 11.80 -12.35 -6.89
CA GLY A 153 11.60 -12.54 -8.31
C GLY A 153 12.83 -13.12 -9.03
N ALA A 154 12.58 -13.87 -10.11
CA ALA A 154 13.65 -14.50 -10.89
C ALA A 154 14.50 -13.48 -11.69
N VAL A 155 13.93 -12.33 -12.07
CA VAL A 155 14.58 -11.29 -12.87
C VAL A 155 15.15 -10.19 -11.99
N ALA A 156 14.33 -9.64 -11.08
CA ALA A 156 14.76 -8.71 -10.05
C ALA A 156 14.25 -9.20 -8.71
N LEU A 157 15.07 -9.05 -7.66
CA LEU A 157 14.76 -9.58 -6.34
C LEU A 157 13.40 -9.06 -5.84
N ALA A 158 13.09 -7.78 -6.05
CA ALA A 158 11.84 -7.16 -5.63
C ALA A 158 10.60 -7.52 -6.49
N ASP A 159 10.75 -8.13 -7.69
CA ASP A 159 9.63 -8.51 -8.58
C ASP A 159 9.06 -9.88 -8.16
N GLY A 160 8.68 -9.99 -6.88
CA GLY A 160 8.35 -11.25 -6.23
C GLY A 160 6.91 -11.36 -5.73
N THR A 161 6.66 -12.36 -4.90
CA THR A 161 5.37 -12.56 -4.22
C THR A 161 5.57 -12.54 -2.72
N GLY A 162 4.56 -12.16 -1.95
CA GLY A 162 4.74 -12.15 -0.50
C GLY A 162 3.56 -11.63 0.28
N THR A 163 3.84 -11.33 1.55
CA THR A 163 2.89 -10.77 2.49
C THR A 163 3.44 -9.51 3.15
N LEU A 164 2.52 -8.67 3.61
CA LEU A 164 2.76 -7.46 4.40
C LEU A 164 1.63 -7.38 5.43
N ASP A 165 2.00 -7.46 6.70
CA ASP A 165 1.10 -7.36 7.84
C ASP A 165 1.45 -6.09 8.64
N ILE A 166 0.45 -5.28 8.95
CA ILE A 166 0.61 -4.04 9.73
C ILE A 166 -0.33 -4.10 10.94
N SER A 167 0.20 -3.87 12.13
CA SER A 167 -0.57 -3.77 13.36
C SER A 167 -0.61 -2.32 13.81
N LEU A 168 -1.79 -1.68 13.76
CA LEU A 168 -1.95 -0.25 14.07
C LEU A 168 -1.68 0.07 15.55
N GLU A 169 -1.99 -0.88 16.45
CA GLU A 169 -1.77 -0.74 17.88
C GLU A 169 -0.28 -0.62 18.26
N ALA A 170 0.59 -1.19 17.42
CA ALA A 170 2.04 -1.18 17.62
C ALA A 170 2.71 0.08 17.03
N TRP A 171 1.94 1.11 16.65
CA TRP A 171 2.44 2.41 16.20
C TRP A 171 2.16 3.50 17.25
N PRO A 172 3.16 3.89 18.08
CA PRO A 172 2.99 4.90 19.13
C PRO A 172 2.56 6.28 18.64
N THR A 173 2.77 6.58 17.36
CA THR A 173 2.35 7.84 16.73
C THR A 173 0.89 7.86 16.32
N LEU A 174 0.21 6.71 16.29
CA LEU A 174 -1.20 6.56 15.93
C LEU A 174 -2.04 6.45 17.21
N ASP A 175 -2.34 7.59 17.83
CA ASP A 175 -3.07 7.63 19.10
C ASP A 175 -4.45 6.96 18.99
N GLY A 176 -4.59 5.83 19.69
CA GLY A 176 -5.83 5.07 19.79
C GLY A 176 -6.25 4.28 18.54
N ALA A 177 -5.40 4.23 17.50
CA ALA A 177 -5.68 3.39 16.35
C ALA A 177 -5.56 1.91 16.73
N VAL A 178 -6.57 1.13 16.37
CA VAL A 178 -6.62 -0.32 16.56
C VAL A 178 -6.87 -1.01 15.22
N GLY A 179 -6.52 -2.29 15.15
CA GLY A 179 -6.77 -3.13 13.98
C GLY A 179 -5.51 -3.55 13.24
N ASN A 180 -5.71 -4.42 12.25
CA ASN A 180 -4.65 -5.01 11.45
C ASN A 180 -4.97 -4.88 9.96
N LEU A 181 -3.91 -4.68 9.17
CA LEU A 181 -3.94 -4.75 7.71
C LEU A 181 -3.12 -5.96 7.29
N TYR A 182 -3.74 -6.91 6.61
CA TYR A 182 -3.07 -8.08 6.03
C TYR A 182 -3.08 -7.95 4.52
N THR A 183 -1.91 -7.97 3.90
CA THR A 183 -1.78 -7.82 2.45
C THR A 183 -1.02 -9.01 1.88
N GLU A 184 -1.63 -9.72 0.94
CA GLU A 184 -0.94 -10.63 0.02
C GLU A 184 -0.65 -9.89 -1.28
N TYR A 185 0.55 -10.07 -1.84
CA TYR A 185 0.94 -9.43 -3.09
C TYR A 185 1.64 -10.35 -4.08
N ASP A 186 1.47 -10.01 -5.35
CA ASP A 186 2.20 -10.57 -6.48
C ASP A 186 2.68 -9.42 -7.38
N LEU A 187 3.99 -9.25 -7.46
CA LEU A 187 4.68 -8.22 -8.22
C LEU A 187 5.36 -8.76 -9.49
N THR A 188 5.10 -10.02 -9.85
CA THR A 188 5.84 -10.70 -10.94
C THR A 188 5.45 -10.22 -12.33
N ASP A 189 4.25 -9.67 -12.50
CA ASP A 189 3.71 -9.20 -13.78
C ASP A 189 2.78 -7.97 -13.61
N GLY A 190 3.33 -6.95 -12.95
CA GLY A 190 2.58 -5.78 -12.47
C GLY A 190 2.24 -5.90 -11.00
N GLN A 191 1.32 -5.07 -10.53
CA GLN A 191 0.85 -5.06 -9.16
C GLN A 191 -0.42 -5.89 -9.03
N GLN A 192 -0.44 -6.83 -8.09
CA GLN A 192 -1.66 -7.46 -7.61
C GLN A 192 -1.63 -7.52 -6.08
N PHE A 193 -2.68 -7.02 -5.45
CA PHE A 193 -2.82 -7.00 -4.00
C PHE A 193 -4.17 -7.58 -3.59
N ARG A 194 -4.17 -8.42 -2.55
CA ARG A 194 -5.36 -8.81 -1.78
C ARG A 194 -5.15 -8.29 -0.37
N ILE A 195 -6.05 -7.41 0.06
CA ILE A 195 -5.91 -6.69 1.32
C ILE A 195 -7.12 -7.01 2.18
N GLU A 196 -6.88 -7.44 3.42
CA GLU A 196 -7.89 -7.63 4.44
C GLU A 196 -7.63 -6.64 5.58
N ILE A 197 -8.67 -5.92 5.95
CA ILE A 197 -8.69 -5.07 7.14
C ILE A 197 -9.52 -5.80 8.19
N ASP A 198 -8.93 -5.98 9.36
CA ASP A 198 -9.56 -6.56 10.54
C ASP A 198 -9.55 -5.53 11.67
N GLY A 199 -10.75 -5.06 12.03
CA GLY A 199 -10.97 -4.25 13.22
C GLY A 199 -10.39 -2.84 13.21
N LEU A 200 -10.30 -2.18 12.05
CA LEU A 200 -9.69 -0.85 11.96
C LEU A 200 -10.59 0.23 12.55
N GLY A 201 -10.07 1.04 13.48
CA GLY A 201 -10.81 2.14 14.07
C GLY A 201 -10.04 2.93 15.12
N GLY A 202 -10.63 4.02 15.59
CA GLY A 202 -10.14 4.76 16.77
C GLY A 202 -10.70 4.21 18.10
N PRO A 203 -10.26 4.75 19.25
CA PRO A 203 -10.73 4.29 20.54
C PRO A 203 -12.19 4.70 20.70
N ASN A 204 -13.07 3.71 20.85
CA ASN A 204 -14.54 3.85 20.86
C ASN A 204 -15.20 4.14 19.50
N GLN A 205 -14.48 3.97 18.38
CA GLN A 205 -15.09 3.97 17.06
C GLN A 205 -15.48 2.55 16.65
N ARG A 206 -16.35 2.43 15.65
CA ARG A 206 -16.70 1.14 15.07
C ARG A 206 -15.44 0.57 14.41
N ALA A 207 -15.10 -0.67 14.76
CA ALA A 207 -14.13 -1.46 14.01
C ALA A 207 -14.68 -1.71 12.60
N GLU A 208 -13.95 -1.23 11.59
CA GLU A 208 -14.23 -1.49 10.18
C GLU A 208 -13.48 -2.73 9.74
N ASP A 209 -14.23 -3.69 9.20
CA ASP A 209 -13.69 -4.84 8.49
C ASP A 209 -13.89 -4.59 7.00
N GLY A 210 -12.88 -4.95 6.21
CA GLY A 210 -12.92 -4.70 4.78
C GLY A 210 -12.07 -5.68 3.99
N ARG A 211 -12.46 -5.91 2.75
CA ARG A 211 -11.65 -6.68 1.81
C ARG A 211 -11.49 -5.92 0.53
N TYR A 212 -10.28 -5.94 -0.01
CA TYR A 212 -9.90 -5.18 -1.18
C TYR A 212 -9.07 -6.04 -2.11
N PHE A 213 -9.28 -5.86 -3.40
CA PHE A 213 -8.45 -6.43 -4.44
C PHE A 213 -8.01 -5.32 -5.38
N PHE A 214 -6.73 -5.29 -5.68
CA PHE A 214 -6.17 -4.39 -6.68
C PHE A 214 -5.35 -5.18 -7.66
N ARG A 215 -5.50 -4.87 -8.95
CA ARG A 215 -4.61 -5.34 -9.99
C ARG A 215 -4.36 -4.23 -11.00
N HIS A 216 -3.10 -3.97 -11.29
CA HIS A 216 -2.70 -2.95 -12.25
C HIS A 216 -1.36 -3.32 -12.89
N ARG A 217 -1.24 -3.07 -14.19
CA ARG A 217 0.08 -3.00 -14.84
C ARG A 217 0.39 -1.55 -15.14
N PRO A 218 1.60 -1.04 -14.85
CA PRO A 218 1.97 0.33 -15.17
C PRO A 218 1.67 0.69 -16.64
N GLY A 219 0.95 1.79 -16.85
CA GLY A 219 0.49 2.24 -18.18
C GLY A 219 -0.54 1.32 -18.85
N GLY A 220 -1.13 0.40 -18.09
CA GLY A 220 -2.05 -0.64 -18.56
C GLY A 220 -3.47 -0.46 -18.02
N ALA A 221 -4.25 -1.53 -18.18
CA ALA A 221 -5.56 -1.62 -17.55
C ALA A 221 -5.43 -1.92 -16.04
N GLY A 222 -6.46 -1.55 -15.28
CA GLY A 222 -6.54 -1.88 -13.86
C GLY A 222 -7.94 -2.28 -13.40
N ASP A 223 -7.97 -2.91 -12.24
CA ASP A 223 -9.15 -3.45 -11.56
C ASP A 223 -8.97 -3.23 -10.06
N PHE A 224 -9.88 -2.47 -9.46
CA PHE A 224 -9.92 -2.23 -8.03
C PHE A 224 -11.30 -2.61 -7.50
N GLN A 225 -11.32 -3.49 -6.51
CA GLN A 225 -12.54 -4.02 -5.90
C GLN A 225 -12.46 -3.82 -4.40
N TYR A 226 -13.60 -3.51 -3.78
CA TYR A 226 -13.70 -3.51 -2.34
C TYR A 226 -15.10 -3.84 -1.85
N ARG A 227 -15.14 -4.43 -0.65
CA ARG A 227 -16.35 -4.68 0.13
C ARG A 227 -16.15 -4.13 1.52
N THR A 228 -17.08 -3.29 1.95
CA THR A 228 -17.09 -2.69 3.29
C THR A 228 -18.52 -2.57 3.82
N THR A 229 -18.66 -2.24 5.11
CA THR A 229 -19.95 -1.96 5.73
C THR A 229 -20.20 -0.45 5.76
N ILE A 230 -21.41 -0.04 5.40
CA ILE A 230 -21.84 1.36 5.44
C ILE A 230 -23.06 1.51 6.36
N LEU A 231 -23.23 2.71 6.91
CA LEU A 231 -24.44 3.11 7.64
C LEU A 231 -25.29 4.02 6.74
N LEU A 232 -26.45 3.54 6.32
CA LEU A 232 -27.42 4.27 5.52
C LEU A 232 -28.42 4.98 6.43
N ASP A 233 -28.62 6.27 6.19
CA ASP A 233 -29.48 7.17 6.97
C ASP A 233 -29.18 7.16 8.49
N GLY A 234 -27.98 6.72 8.88
CA GLY A 234 -27.55 6.58 10.27
C GLY A 234 -28.24 5.46 11.06
N GLU A 235 -29.06 4.63 10.41
CA GLU A 235 -29.89 3.61 11.07
C GLU A 235 -29.69 2.20 10.50
N TYR A 236 -29.47 2.08 9.19
CA TYR A 236 -29.43 0.79 8.51
C TYR A 236 -28.01 0.42 8.11
N GLU A 237 -27.50 -0.68 8.66
CA GLU A 237 -26.27 -1.30 8.15
C GLU A 237 -26.51 -1.89 6.77
N GLY A 238 -25.64 -1.54 5.84
CA GLY A 238 -25.60 -2.09 4.49
C GLY A 238 -24.21 -2.56 4.12
N LEU A 239 -24.13 -3.59 3.30
CA LEU A 239 -22.89 -4.00 2.65
C LEU A 239 -22.74 -3.21 1.36
N LEU A 240 -21.62 -2.50 1.21
CA LEU A 240 -21.23 -1.82 -0.02
C LEU A 240 -20.16 -2.64 -0.72
N GLU A 241 -20.42 -2.98 -1.98
CA GLU A 241 -19.45 -3.58 -2.89
C GLU A 241 -19.22 -2.64 -4.06
N VAL A 242 -17.96 -2.35 -4.38
CA VAL A 242 -17.61 -1.52 -5.53
C VAL A 242 -16.51 -2.19 -6.33
N ARG A 243 -16.63 -2.12 -7.65
CA ARG A 243 -15.60 -2.55 -8.60
C ARG A 243 -15.38 -1.47 -9.65
N THR A 244 -14.13 -1.04 -9.77
CA THR A 244 -13.68 0.01 -10.66
C THR A 244 -12.64 -0.55 -11.61
N ARG A 245 -12.95 -0.50 -12.92
CA ARG A 245 -12.09 -1.01 -14.00
C ARG A 245 -11.74 0.09 -14.96
N TRP A 246 -10.49 0.14 -15.41
CA TRP A 246 -10.04 1.10 -16.41
C TRP A 246 -9.12 0.46 -17.45
N GLN A 247 -9.04 1.08 -18.63
CA GLN A 247 -8.11 0.75 -19.69
C GLN A 247 -6.87 1.65 -19.64
N SER A 248 -5.87 1.34 -20.45
CA SER A 248 -4.61 2.12 -20.54
C SER A 248 -4.81 3.57 -21.02
N ASP A 249 -5.95 3.88 -21.63
CA ASP A 249 -6.33 5.23 -22.06
C ASP A 249 -7.20 5.95 -21.02
N ARG A 250 -7.22 5.45 -19.78
CA ARG A 250 -7.90 6.04 -18.62
C ARG A 250 -9.42 6.09 -18.72
N ARG A 251 -10.02 5.49 -19.75
CA ARG A 251 -11.46 5.27 -19.80
C ARG A 251 -11.82 4.05 -18.97
N GLY A 252 -12.96 4.11 -18.29
CA GLY A 252 -13.34 3.03 -17.39
C GLY A 252 -14.78 3.08 -16.93
N ARG A 253 -15.08 2.18 -15.98
CA ARG A 253 -16.38 2.03 -15.35
C ARG A 253 -16.22 1.58 -13.91
N SER A 254 -16.95 2.24 -13.02
CA SER A 254 -17.17 1.82 -11.65
C SER A 254 -18.60 1.33 -11.49
N ASP A 255 -18.77 0.19 -10.85
CA ASP A 255 -20.05 -0.44 -10.55
C ASP A 255 -20.13 -0.66 -9.03
N ALA A 256 -21.26 -0.33 -8.43
CA ALA A 256 -21.49 -0.53 -7.02
C ALA A 256 -22.82 -1.22 -6.73
N VAL A 257 -22.83 -2.04 -5.69
CA VAL A 257 -24.01 -2.67 -5.14
C VAL A 257 -24.08 -2.36 -3.66
N VAL A 258 -25.25 -1.91 -3.20
CA VAL A 258 -25.56 -1.73 -1.78
C VAL A 258 -26.61 -2.77 -1.39
N TRP A 259 -26.31 -3.58 -0.39
CA TRP A 259 -27.22 -4.57 0.17
C TRP A 259 -27.58 -4.24 1.61
N ILE A 260 -28.86 -3.96 1.88
CA ILE A 260 -29.37 -3.73 3.23
C ILE A 260 -30.06 -5.01 3.71
N GLU A 261 -29.37 -5.78 4.54
CA GLU A 261 -29.86 -7.09 4.99
C GLU A 261 -31.19 -6.97 5.76
N SER A 262 -31.31 -5.98 6.65
CA SER A 262 -32.49 -5.77 7.49
C SER A 262 -33.78 -5.51 6.71
N SER A 263 -33.69 -5.01 5.48
CA SER A 263 -34.84 -4.71 4.62
C SER A 263 -34.89 -5.55 3.34
N ALA A 264 -33.92 -6.45 3.13
CA ALA A 264 -33.72 -7.19 1.89
C ALA A 264 -33.72 -6.30 0.63
N ARG A 265 -33.23 -5.06 0.75
CA ARG A 265 -33.17 -4.08 -0.35
C ARG A 265 -31.79 -4.10 -0.98
N ARG A 266 -31.75 -4.13 -2.30
CA ARG A 266 -30.55 -4.01 -3.11
C ARG A 266 -30.64 -2.78 -3.97
N PHE A 267 -29.55 -2.02 -4.03
CA PHE A 267 -29.39 -0.94 -4.99
C PHE A 267 -28.12 -1.13 -5.81
N SER A 268 -28.17 -0.63 -7.02
CA SER A 268 -27.11 -0.72 -7.99
C SER A 268 -26.78 0.69 -8.49
N PHE A 269 -25.51 0.93 -8.70
CA PHE A 269 -24.99 2.16 -9.25
C PHE A 269 -23.94 1.82 -10.30
N SER A 270 -23.89 2.58 -11.37
CA SER A 270 -22.82 2.51 -12.37
C SER A 270 -22.37 3.91 -12.76
N GLN A 271 -21.08 4.06 -13.00
CA GLN A 271 -20.45 5.30 -13.43
C GLN A 271 -19.35 4.99 -14.45
N CYS A 272 -19.51 5.44 -15.69
CA CYS A 272 -18.45 5.44 -16.68
C CYS A 272 -17.71 6.77 -16.64
N PHE A 273 -16.41 6.69 -16.85
CA PHE A 273 -15.52 7.85 -16.86
C PHE A 273 -14.56 7.78 -18.04
N THR A 274 -14.07 8.95 -18.42
CA THR A 274 -13.03 9.16 -19.41
C THR A 274 -11.94 10.03 -18.81
N GLU A 275 -10.85 10.25 -19.56
CA GLU A 275 -9.80 11.19 -19.18
C GLU A 275 -10.35 12.58 -18.89
N ASP A 276 -11.30 13.05 -19.70
CA ASP A 276 -11.85 14.42 -19.62
C ASP A 276 -13.13 14.55 -18.81
N ASP A 277 -13.86 13.45 -18.59
CA ASP A 277 -15.17 13.46 -17.95
C ASP A 277 -15.36 12.28 -17.00
N ARG A 278 -15.37 12.57 -15.69
CA ARG A 278 -15.62 11.59 -14.63
C ARG A 278 -17.07 11.09 -14.59
N PHE A 279 -18.00 11.84 -15.18
CA PHE A 279 -19.44 11.57 -15.18
C PHE A 279 -20.00 11.33 -16.59
N ALA A 280 -19.14 10.87 -17.51
CA ALA A 280 -19.47 10.55 -18.90
C ALA A 280 -20.79 9.77 -19.04
N TRP A 281 -21.01 8.81 -18.15
CA TRP A 281 -22.33 8.21 -17.95
C TRP A 281 -22.51 7.73 -16.52
N ARG A 282 -23.74 7.80 -16.02
CA ARG A 282 -24.13 7.23 -14.72
C ARG A 282 -25.53 6.62 -14.76
N TRP A 283 -25.75 5.62 -13.93
CA TRP A 283 -27.05 4.97 -13.77
C TRP A 283 -27.26 4.46 -12.34
N THR A 284 -28.50 4.46 -11.87
CA THR A 284 -28.89 3.81 -10.62
C THR A 284 -30.35 3.34 -10.64
N ASP A 285 -30.66 2.35 -9.79
CA ASP A 285 -32.02 1.91 -9.44
C ASP A 285 -32.49 2.42 -8.07
N PHE A 286 -31.69 3.27 -7.38
CA PHE A 286 -32.04 3.82 -6.08
C PHE A 286 -33.19 4.84 -6.18
N GLN A 287 -34.18 4.69 -5.28
CA GLN A 287 -35.41 5.51 -5.23
C GLN A 287 -36.17 5.52 -6.57
N ASP A 288 -36.11 6.63 -7.32
CA ASP A 288 -36.80 6.80 -8.60
C ASP A 288 -35.98 6.28 -9.78
N GLY A 289 -34.73 5.88 -9.55
CA GLY A 289 -33.79 5.44 -10.57
C GLY A 289 -33.52 6.50 -11.64
N GLY A 290 -32.49 6.30 -12.45
CA GLY A 290 -32.26 7.20 -13.58
C GLY A 290 -30.93 6.97 -14.28
N SER A 291 -30.78 7.63 -15.43
CA SER A 291 -29.52 7.68 -16.18
C SER A 291 -29.15 9.12 -16.51
N TYR A 292 -27.86 9.43 -16.48
CA TYR A 292 -27.29 10.72 -16.85
C TYR A 292 -26.08 10.48 -17.77
N GLY A 293 -25.84 11.38 -18.71
CA GLY A 293 -24.73 11.25 -19.67
C GLY A 293 -25.05 10.30 -20.83
N ASP A 294 -24.01 9.88 -21.56
CA ASP A 294 -24.11 9.06 -22.76
C ASP A 294 -23.50 7.67 -22.54
N ALA A 295 -24.36 6.64 -22.51
CA ALA A 295 -23.93 5.25 -22.33
C ALA A 295 -22.95 4.78 -23.42
N ALA A 296 -22.94 5.40 -24.61
CA ALA A 296 -22.00 5.08 -25.67
C ALA A 296 -20.54 5.43 -25.31
N GLN A 297 -20.30 6.25 -24.28
CA GLN A 297 -18.96 6.57 -23.78
C GLN A 297 -18.39 5.50 -22.85
N CYS A 298 -19.20 4.51 -22.44
CA CYS A 298 -18.75 3.40 -21.59
C CYS A 298 -17.89 2.40 -22.36
N VAL A 299 -16.59 2.36 -22.08
CA VAL A 299 -15.69 1.31 -22.61
C VAL A 299 -15.98 -0.08 -22.03
N HIS A 300 -16.67 -0.14 -20.90
CA HIS A 300 -17.20 -1.36 -20.31
C HIS A 300 -18.74 -1.33 -20.35
N GLU A 301 -19.32 -2.08 -21.28
CA GLU A 301 -20.77 -2.05 -21.54
C GLU A 301 -21.60 -2.70 -20.41
N THR A 302 -21.03 -3.68 -19.71
CA THR A 302 -21.73 -4.44 -18.68
C THR A 302 -21.20 -4.11 -17.28
N ALA A 303 -22.13 -4.04 -16.33
CA ALA A 303 -21.79 -3.97 -14.92
C ALA A 303 -20.98 -5.21 -14.52
N ALA A 304 -20.00 -5.04 -13.64
CA ALA A 304 -19.27 -6.14 -13.05
C ALA A 304 -19.49 -6.19 -11.54
N ALA A 305 -19.70 -7.40 -11.02
CA ALA A 305 -19.70 -7.63 -9.59
C ALA A 305 -18.27 -7.71 -9.07
N VAL A 306 -18.14 -7.53 -7.76
CA VAL A 306 -16.95 -7.89 -6.98
C VAL A 306 -16.83 -9.42 -6.94
N ASP A 307 -15.68 -9.96 -7.34
CA ASP A 307 -15.46 -11.40 -7.57
C ASP A 307 -14.11 -11.94 -7.10
N GLU A 308 -13.21 -11.10 -6.60
CA GLU A 308 -11.84 -11.49 -6.21
C GLU A 308 -11.57 -11.44 -4.68
N ILE A 309 -12.59 -11.12 -3.86
CA ILE A 309 -12.48 -10.92 -2.39
C ILE A 309 -13.45 -11.75 -1.52
#